data_AF-A0AA50XKF0-F1
#
_entry.id   AF-A0AA50XKF0-F1
#
_cell.length_a   1.000
_cell.length_b   1.000
_cell.length_c   1.000
_cell.angle_alpha   90.00
_cell.angle_beta   90.00
_cell.angle_gamma   90.00
#
_symmetry.space_group_name_H-M   'P 1'
#
loop_
_entity.id
_entity.type
_entity.pdbx_description
1 polymer ?
#
loop_
_entity_poly.entity_id
_entity_poly.type
_entity_poly.pdbx_seq_one_letter_code
_entity_poly.pdbx_strand_id
1 'polypeptide(L)'
;QLKESPLYKGGNSLRPYQLEGLNWLLFSWHNNRNCILADEMGLGKTIQSLTFVNAVWEYGIRGPFLIIAPLSTIPNWQREFEGWTEMNVVVYHGSQQSKSMIQEYEFYYKNGKGEPIKEITKFNVLIT
;
A
#
# COMPACT_ATOMS: atom_id res chain seq x y z
N GLN A 1 12.32 -16.50 4.95
CA GLN A 1 11.79 -15.77 6.12
C GLN A 1 12.84 -14.77 6.56
N LEU A 2 12.39 -13.56 6.90
CA LEU A 2 13.23 -12.48 7.39
C LEU A 2 13.59 -12.75 8.85
N LYS A 3 14.89 -12.72 9.18
CA LYS A 3 15.38 -12.92 10.55
C LYS A 3 15.28 -11.66 11.40
N GLU A 4 15.40 -10.50 10.75
CA GLU A 4 15.35 -9.18 11.36
C GLU A 4 14.45 -8.28 10.51
N SER A 5 13.93 -7.20 11.10
CA SER A 5 13.12 -6.24 10.36
C SER A 5 14.01 -5.53 9.33
N PRO A 6 13.57 -5.43 8.05
CA PRO A 6 14.12 -4.44 7.14
C PRO A 6 14.00 -3.03 7.75
N LEU A 7 14.88 -2.14 7.32
CA LEU A 7 14.75 -0.72 7.59
C LEU A 7 13.83 -0.09 6.54
N TYR A 8 12.74 0.47 7.00
CA TYR A 8 11.76 1.20 6.20
C TYR A 8 12.12 2.68 6.15
N LYS A 9 11.37 3.44 5.36
CA LYS A 9 11.55 4.89 5.24
C LYS A 9 11.56 5.56 6.62
N GLY A 10 12.41 6.58 6.78
CA GLY A 10 12.56 7.29 8.04
C GLY A 10 13.26 6.51 9.16
N GLY A 11 13.90 5.38 8.85
CA GLY A 11 14.56 4.52 9.85
C GLY A 11 13.58 3.66 10.65
N ASN A 12 12.34 3.51 10.16
CA ASN A 12 11.32 2.72 10.80
C ASN A 12 11.67 1.22 10.77
N SER A 13 11.29 0.49 11.82
CA SER A 13 11.47 -0.96 11.93
C SER A 13 10.28 -1.61 12.62
N LEU A 14 10.00 -2.86 12.25
CA LEU A 14 8.93 -3.66 12.82
C LEU A 14 9.33 -4.18 14.21
N ARG A 15 8.34 -4.23 15.11
CA ARG A 15 8.48 -4.98 16.37
C ARG A 15 8.55 -6.50 16.07
N PRO A 16 9.13 -7.32 16.95
CA PRO A 16 9.30 -8.76 16.71
C PRO A 16 8.00 -9.48 16.31
N TYR A 17 6.90 -9.26 17.03
CA TYR A 17 5.60 -9.86 16.71
C TYR A 17 5.02 -9.38 15.37
N GLN A 18 5.35 -8.14 14.95
CA GLN A 18 4.92 -7.62 13.65
C GLN A 18 5.71 -8.27 12.52
N LEU A 19 7.01 -8.50 12.72
CA LEU A 19 7.86 -9.25 11.79
C LEU A 19 7.39 -10.70 11.63
N GLU A 20 6.94 -11.34 12.72
CA GLU A 20 6.31 -12.66 12.65
C GLU A 20 5.03 -12.63 11.78
N GLY A 21 4.16 -11.65 12.00
CA GLY A 21 2.97 -11.45 11.16
C GLY A 21 3.30 -11.20 9.69
N LEU A 22 4.33 -10.38 9.41
CA LEU A 22 4.82 -10.15 8.05
C LEU A 22 5.34 -11.44 7.40
N ASN A 23 6.16 -12.22 8.13
CA ASN A 23 6.67 -13.50 7.66
C ASN A 23 5.53 -14.48 7.35
N TRP A 24 4.47 -14.49 8.16
CA TRP A 24 3.28 -15.30 7.91
C TRP A 24 2.50 -14.87 6.66
N LEU A 25 2.31 -13.55 6.47
CA LEU A 25 1.67 -13.01 5.27
C LEU A 25 2.47 -13.35 4.00
N LEU A 26 3.79 -13.14 4.01
CA LEU A 26 4.68 -13.48 2.91
C LEU A 26 4.67 -14.98 2.60
N PHE A 27 4.75 -15.83 3.63
CA PHE A 27 4.66 -17.27 3.46
C PHE A 27 3.35 -17.67 2.78
N SER A 28 2.22 -17.13 3.22
CA SER A 28 0.92 -17.44 2.63
C SER A 28 0.81 -16.94 1.20
N TRP A 29 1.32 -15.74 0.91
CA TRP A 29 1.39 -15.18 -0.44
C TRP A 29 2.22 -16.06 -1.39
N HIS A 30 3.41 -16.50 -0.98
CA HIS A 30 4.24 -17.42 -1.78
C HIS A 30 3.55 -18.77 -2.06
N ASN A 31 2.62 -19.17 -1.20
CA ASN A 31 1.82 -20.38 -1.39
C ASN A 31 0.47 -20.13 -2.08
N ASN A 32 0.27 -18.95 -2.68
CA ASN A 32 -0.98 -18.55 -3.34
C ASN A 32 -2.21 -18.69 -2.43
N ARG A 33 -2.08 -18.36 -1.14
CA ARG A 33 -3.17 -18.41 -0.16
C ARG A 33 -3.52 -17.01 0.33
N ASN A 34 -4.83 -16.72 0.30
CA ASN A 34 -5.37 -15.50 0.90
C ASN A 34 -5.31 -15.56 2.43
N CYS A 35 -5.21 -14.39 3.06
CA CYS A 35 -5.02 -14.26 4.50
C CYS A 35 -6.11 -13.39 5.15
N ILE A 36 -6.42 -13.70 6.40
CA ILE A 36 -7.19 -12.83 7.29
C ILE A 36 -6.31 -12.56 8.50
N LEU A 37 -5.89 -11.31 8.68
CA LEU A 37 -5.10 -10.87 9.82
C LEU A 37 -6.04 -10.48 10.98
N ALA A 38 -6.27 -11.41 11.89
CA ALA A 38 -7.28 -11.31 12.95
C ALA A 38 -6.70 -10.95 14.33
N ASP A 39 -5.51 -10.34 14.36
CA ASP A 39 -4.84 -9.94 15.60
C ASP A 39 -5.64 -8.91 16.41
N GLU A 40 -5.31 -8.77 17.69
CA GLU A 40 -5.92 -7.80 18.60
C GLU A 40 -5.83 -6.36 18.05
N MET A 41 -6.82 -5.53 18.40
CA MET A 41 -6.79 -4.11 18.06
C MET A 41 -5.58 -3.43 18.69
N GLY A 42 -4.92 -2.54 17.95
CA GLY A 42 -3.73 -1.81 18.44
C GLY A 42 -2.38 -2.50 18.19
N LEU A 43 -2.34 -3.76 17.74
CA LEU A 43 -1.07 -4.46 17.41
C LEU A 43 -0.43 -4.01 16.07
N GLY A 44 -0.94 -2.95 15.45
CA GLY A 44 -0.33 -2.38 14.24
C GLY A 44 -0.57 -3.20 12.97
N LYS A 45 -1.76 -3.81 12.83
CA LYS A 45 -2.19 -4.50 11.59
C LYS A 45 -2.01 -3.68 10.32
N THR A 46 -2.21 -2.36 10.41
CA THR A 46 -1.96 -1.42 9.30
C THR A 46 -0.49 -1.46 8.86
N ILE A 47 0.45 -1.40 9.82
CA ILE A 47 1.88 -1.47 9.55
C ILE A 47 2.27 -2.84 8.98
N GLN A 48 1.77 -3.94 9.55
CA GLN A 48 2.02 -5.28 8.99
C GLN A 48 1.50 -5.41 7.55
N SER A 49 0.32 -4.85 7.26
CA SER A 49 -0.29 -4.90 5.92
C SER A 49 0.48 -4.06 4.90
N LEU A 50 0.86 -2.82 5.24
CA LEU A 50 1.61 -1.97 4.31
C LEU A 50 3.04 -2.47 4.09
N THR A 51 3.68 -3.02 5.12
CA THR A 51 5.03 -3.60 4.98
C THR A 51 5.01 -4.89 4.16
N PHE A 52 3.92 -5.66 4.24
CA PHE A 52 3.66 -6.76 3.31
C PHE A 52 3.53 -6.27 1.87
N VAL A 53 2.73 -5.23 1.61
CA VAL A 53 2.60 -4.63 0.28
C VAL A 53 3.95 -4.11 -0.23
N ASN A 54 4.73 -3.44 0.63
CA ASN A 54 6.08 -2.97 0.30
C ASN A 54 7.01 -4.12 -0.08
N ALA A 55 7.02 -5.22 0.69
CA ALA A 55 7.84 -6.39 0.39
C ALA A 55 7.47 -7.05 -0.95
N VAL A 56 6.17 -7.12 -1.27
CA VAL A 56 5.68 -7.62 -2.57
C VAL A 56 6.08 -6.67 -3.72
N TRP A 57 6.07 -5.36 -3.47
CA TRP A 57 6.54 -4.35 -4.42
C TRP A 57 8.04 -4.44 -4.68
N GLU A 58 8.85 -4.61 -3.64
CA GLU A 58 10.30 -4.83 -3.72
C GLU A 58 10.66 -6.13 -4.44
N TYR A 59 9.83 -7.17 -4.30
CA TYR A 59 9.97 -8.43 -5.05
C TYR A 59 9.77 -8.25 -6.56
N GLY A 60 9.16 -7.14 -7.00
CA GLY A 60 8.99 -6.78 -8.42
C GLY A 60 7.54 -6.67 -8.88
N ILE A 61 6.56 -6.94 -8.01
CA ILE A 61 5.14 -6.75 -8.33
C ILE A 61 4.79 -5.28 -8.13
N ARG A 62 4.81 -4.49 -9.21
CA ARG A 62 4.70 -3.02 -9.11
C ARG A 62 3.30 -2.48 -8.81
N GLY A 63 2.30 -3.35 -8.69
CA GLY A 63 0.90 -2.99 -8.45
C GLY A 63 0.07 -2.90 -9.73
N PRO A 64 -1.06 -2.16 -9.71
CA PRO A 64 -1.55 -1.36 -8.58
C PRO A 64 -2.10 -2.21 -7.42
N PHE A 65 -1.90 -1.75 -6.19
CA PHE A 65 -2.46 -2.33 -4.97
C PHE A 65 -3.67 -1.53 -4.49
N LEU A 66 -4.78 -2.20 -4.21
CA LEU A 66 -6.01 -1.57 -3.72
C LEU A 66 -6.15 -1.78 -2.21
N ILE A 67 -6.29 -0.69 -1.47
CA ILE A 67 -6.61 -0.69 -0.04
C ILE A 67 -8.00 -0.09 0.13
N ILE A 68 -8.92 -0.89 0.68
CA ILE A 68 -10.28 -0.44 1.00
C ILE A 68 -10.36 -0.27 2.50
N ALA A 69 -10.70 0.92 2.98
CA ALA A 69 -10.73 1.25 4.40
C ALA A 69 -11.93 2.14 4.76
N PRO A 70 -12.46 2.06 6.00
CA PRO A 70 -13.45 3.03 6.45
C PRO A 70 -12.93 4.47 6.32
N LEU A 71 -13.81 5.40 5.93
CA LEU A 71 -13.48 6.80 5.67
C LEU A 71 -12.67 7.46 6.81
N SER A 72 -13.02 7.15 8.05
CA SER A 72 -12.33 7.66 9.25
C SER A 72 -10.87 7.23 9.37
N THR A 73 -10.49 6.13 8.71
CA THR A 73 -9.15 5.55 8.79
C THR A 73 -8.30 5.82 7.55
N ILE A 74 -8.87 6.33 6.45
CA ILE A 74 -8.12 6.64 5.22
C ILE A 74 -6.94 7.60 5.49
N PRO A 75 -7.09 8.70 6.25
CA PRO A 75 -5.96 9.58 6.54
C PRO A 75 -4.83 8.89 7.31
N ASN A 76 -5.18 7.90 8.14
CA ASN A 76 -4.18 7.10 8.84
C ASN A 76 -3.42 6.19 7.86
N TRP A 77 -4.13 5.47 7.01
CA TRP A 77 -3.51 4.63 5.98
C TRP A 77 -2.57 5.42 5.07
N GLN A 78 -3.00 6.58 4.59
CA GLN A 78 -2.17 7.46 3.76
C GLN A 78 -0.88 7.84 4.51
N ARG A 79 -1.00 8.35 5.73
CA ARG A 79 0.15 8.78 6.54
C ARG A 79 1.15 7.65 6.77
N GLU A 80 0.66 6.46 7.12
CA GLU A 80 1.55 5.32 7.38
C GLU A 80 2.23 4.85 6.09
N PHE A 81 1.54 4.78 4.96
CA PHE A 81 2.19 4.44 3.69
C PHE A 81 3.27 5.47 3.30
N GLU A 82 2.97 6.76 3.37
CA GLU A 82 3.90 7.84 3.04
C GLU A 82 5.11 7.89 3.99
N GLY A 83 4.91 7.52 5.25
CA GLY A 83 5.93 7.51 6.30
C GLY A 83 6.82 6.27 6.31
N TRP A 84 6.30 5.11 5.89
CA TRP A 84 7.02 3.84 5.93
C TRP A 84 7.55 3.37 4.58
N THR A 85 7.01 3.87 3.46
CA THR A 85 7.36 3.36 2.12
C THR A 85 7.72 4.48 1.15
N GLU A 86 8.41 4.12 0.07
CA GLU A 86 8.68 5.02 -1.07
C GLU A 86 7.61 4.90 -2.17
N MET A 87 6.48 4.23 -1.89
CA MET A 87 5.42 3.99 -2.85
C MET A 87 4.60 5.26 -3.11
N ASN A 88 4.25 5.51 -4.37
CA ASN A 88 3.30 6.57 -4.71
C ASN A 88 1.88 6.13 -4.32
N VAL A 89 1.26 6.85 -3.39
CA VAL A 89 -0.04 6.52 -2.83
C VAL A 89 -1.07 7.59 -3.21
N VAL A 90 -2.17 7.16 -3.81
CA VAL A 90 -3.27 8.04 -4.19
C VAL A 90 -4.49 7.70 -3.35
N VAL A 91 -5.07 8.73 -2.74
CA VAL A 91 -6.32 8.62 -2.00
C VAL A 91 -7.49 8.99 -2.90
N TYR A 92 -8.40 8.05 -3.13
CA TYR A 92 -9.54 8.19 -4.02
C TYR A 92 -10.85 8.40 -3.24
N HIS A 93 -10.96 9.54 -2.57
CA HIS A 93 -12.17 9.94 -1.85
C HIS A 93 -12.60 11.38 -2.18
N GLY A 94 -13.82 11.74 -1.78
CA GLY A 94 -14.33 13.10 -1.91
C GLY A 94 -15.49 13.23 -2.90
N SER A 95 -15.78 14.47 -3.29
CA SER A 95 -16.88 14.79 -4.22
C SER A 95 -16.61 14.23 -5.62
N GLN A 96 -17.64 14.23 -6.47
CA GLN A 96 -17.48 13.85 -7.88
C GLN A 96 -16.41 14.72 -8.58
N GLN A 97 -16.35 16.01 -8.25
CA GLN A 97 -15.36 16.93 -8.81
C GLN A 97 -13.94 16.56 -8.36
N SER A 98 -13.75 16.25 -7.07
CA SER A 98 -12.46 15.78 -6.55
C SER A 98 -12.01 14.49 -7.24
N LYS A 99 -12.92 13.52 -7.40
CA LYS A 99 -12.63 12.25 -8.08
C LYS A 99 -12.26 12.46 -9.55
N SER A 100 -12.95 13.34 -10.26
CA SER A 100 -12.61 13.70 -11.64
C SER A 100 -11.21 14.31 -11.74
N MET A 101 -10.85 15.21 -10.82
CA MET A 101 -9.49 15.78 -10.78
C MET A 101 -8.43 14.69 -10.53
N ILE A 102 -8.65 13.81 -9.56
CA ILE A 102 -7.70 12.72 -9.27
C ILE A 102 -7.53 11.81 -10.51
N GLN A 103 -8.61 11.45 -11.19
CA GLN A 103 -8.53 10.64 -12.42
C GLN A 103 -7.77 11.34 -13.55
N GLU A 104 -7.92 12.65 -13.69
CA GLU A 104 -7.29 13.43 -14.75
C GLU A 104 -5.78 13.64 -14.53
N TYR A 105 -5.36 13.83 -13.27
CA TYR A 105 -3.99 14.22 -12.95
C TYR A 105 -3.15 13.10 -12.33
N GLU A 106 -3.74 12.23 -11.50
CA GLU A 106 -3.00 11.26 -10.66
C GLU A 106 -3.06 9.81 -11.18
N PHE A 107 -4.02 9.44 -12.04
CA PHE A 107 -4.20 8.02 -12.39
C PHE A 107 -3.24 7.53 -13.49
N TYR A 108 -3.18 8.23 -14.62
CA TYR A 108 -2.48 7.75 -15.83
C TYR A 108 -1.47 8.76 -16.35
N TYR A 109 -0.37 8.27 -16.92
CA TYR A 109 0.54 9.10 -17.72
C TYR A 109 -0.16 9.59 -18.97
N LYS A 110 0.20 10.78 -19.44
CA LYS A 110 -0.31 11.35 -20.69
C LYS A 110 0.76 11.19 -21.77
N ASN A 111 0.34 10.83 -22.99
CA ASN A 111 1.23 10.78 -24.15
C ASN A 111 1.59 12.21 -24.62
N GLY A 112 2.42 12.33 -25.67
CA GLY A 112 2.80 13.63 -26.24
C GLY A 112 1.64 14.45 -26.82
N LYS A 113 0.43 13.87 -26.94
CA LYS A 113 -0.81 14.53 -27.37
C LYS A 113 -1.73 14.90 -26.19
N GLY A 114 -1.31 14.62 -24.96
CA GLY A 114 -2.10 14.88 -23.75
C GLY A 114 -3.17 13.81 -23.43
N GLU A 115 -3.20 12.71 -24.17
CA GLU A 115 -4.18 11.62 -23.95
C GLU A 115 -3.67 10.62 -22.91
N PRO A 116 -4.54 10.08 -22.03
CA PRO A 116 -4.14 9.14 -20.99
C PRO A 116 -3.75 7.76 -21.55
N ILE A 117 -2.59 7.26 -21.14
CA ILE A 117 -2.11 5.90 -21.42
C ILE A 117 -2.66 4.96 -20.34
N LYS A 118 -3.80 4.32 -20.63
CA LYS A 118 -4.56 3.53 -19.64
C LYS A 118 -3.87 2.26 -19.15
N GLU A 119 -2.83 1.81 -19.84
CA GLU A 119 -2.07 0.60 -19.49
C GLU A 119 -1.09 0.82 -18.32
N ILE A 120 -0.74 2.09 -18.04
CA ILE A 120 0.30 2.43 -17.05
C ILE A 120 -0.27 3.41 -16.03
N THR A 121 -0.46 2.92 -14.81
CA THR A 121 -0.82 3.77 -13.66
C THR A 121 0.38 4.54 -13.14
N LYS A 122 0.16 5.78 -12.70
CA LYS A 122 1.19 6.60 -12.03
C LYS A 122 1.41 6.22 -10.57
N PHE A 123 0.38 5.65 -9.94
CA PHE A 123 0.39 5.28 -8.52
C PHE A 123 0.72 3.80 -8.34
N ASN A 124 1.25 3.47 -7.16
CA ASN A 124 1.46 2.10 -6.72
C ASN A 124 0.31 1.62 -5.84
N VAL A 125 -0.23 2.49 -4.97
CA VAL A 125 -1.31 2.16 -4.04
C VAL A 125 -2.48 3.12 -4.24
N LEU A 126 -3.70 2.56 -4.30
CA LEU A 126 -4.95 3.32 -4.29
C LEU A 126 -5.69 3.03 -2.99
N ILE A 127 -6.03 4.07 -2.22
CA ILE A 127 -6.81 3.96 -0.98
C ILE A 127 -8.22 4.52 -1.23
N THR A 128 -9.27 3.75 -0.90
CA THR A 128 -10.68 4.16 -1.06
C THR A 128 -11.56 3.76 0.13
#